data_AF-A0A4Q6AY01-F1
#
_entry.id   AF-A0A4Q6AY01-F1
#
_cell.length_a   1.000
_cell.length_b   1.000
_cell.length_c   1.000
_cell.angle_alpha   90.00
_cell.angle_beta   90.00
_cell.angle_gamma   90.00
#
_symmetry.space_group_name_H-M   'P 1'
#
loop_
_entity.id
_entity.type
_entity.pdbx_description
1 polymer ?
#
loop_
_entity_poly.entity_id
_entity_poly.type
_entity_poly.pdbx_seq_one_letter_code
_entity_poly.pdbx_strand_id
1 'polypeptide(L)'
;MDLEISDKQVAVSFFDQQPQPAFWMIPVFTENLQITDFEYRYCNREFYTYTGLSAEKVLGNRLSSSPAVLEQATRKKLYEEILQVYQSGERMQAWLYNPDLEKYYSYTRNRVEGGVLTVLQDRTEEHAMMLQLETQKRLMDNILKQSSNGITVGKMIRDGSGKIIDIRTILASDAAVRFTGIPKDQYLSKTASQVDLHFVGSAY
;
A
#
# COMPACT_ATOMS: atom_id res chain seq x y z
N MET A 1 -0.90 -12.40 45.58
CA MET A 1 -2.15 -13.02 45.08
C MET A 1 -2.05 -12.90 43.59
N ASP A 2 -1.39 -13.88 42.97
CA ASP A 2 -1.09 -13.84 41.55
C ASP A 2 -2.39 -14.16 40.80
N LEU A 3 -2.88 -13.17 40.06
CA LEU A 3 -3.94 -13.39 39.09
C LEU A 3 -3.34 -14.25 37.98
N GLU A 4 -3.70 -15.54 37.94
CA GLU A 4 -3.47 -16.36 36.76
C GLU A 4 -4.24 -15.75 35.58
N ILE A 5 -3.54 -14.95 34.77
CA ILE A 5 -4.06 -14.44 33.52
C ILE A 5 -4.02 -15.60 32.53
N SER A 6 -5.19 -16.00 32.01
CA SER A 6 -5.28 -17.04 30.99
C SER A 6 -4.67 -16.55 29.66
N ASP A 7 -4.03 -17.43 28.90
CA ASP A 7 -3.54 -17.14 27.53
C ASP A 7 -4.59 -16.47 26.64
N LYS A 8 -5.88 -16.80 26.82
CA LYS A 8 -7.00 -16.15 26.10
C LYS A 8 -7.18 -14.68 26.48
N GLN A 9 -7.06 -14.36 27.78
CA GLN A 9 -7.15 -12.98 28.26
C GLN A 9 -5.95 -12.15 27.77
N VAL A 10 -4.76 -12.75 27.75
CA VAL A 10 -3.56 -12.12 27.19
C VAL A 10 -3.73 -11.83 25.69
N ALA A 11 -4.21 -12.81 24.91
CA ALA A 11 -4.42 -12.64 23.47
C ALA A 11 -5.42 -11.51 23.15
N VAL A 12 -6.54 -11.43 23.87
CA VAL A 12 -7.50 -10.33 23.75
C VAL A 12 -6.84 -8.99 24.10
N SER A 13 -6.07 -8.94 25.20
CA SER A 13 -5.37 -7.72 25.60
C SER A 13 -4.34 -7.22 24.58
N PHE A 14 -3.71 -8.13 23.82
CA PHE A 14 -2.80 -7.74 22.74
C PHE A 14 -3.55 -7.10 21.58
N PHE A 15 -4.69 -7.67 21.17
CA PHE A 15 -5.49 -7.08 20.10
C PHE A 15 -6.13 -5.74 20.50
N ASP A 16 -6.47 -5.56 21.77
CA ASP A 16 -7.00 -4.31 22.30
C ASP A 16 -5.97 -3.18 22.31
N GLN A 17 -4.68 -3.50 22.36
CA GLN A 17 -3.58 -2.54 22.28
C GLN A 17 -3.06 -2.31 20.85
N GLN A 18 -3.58 -3.05 19.86
CA GLN A 18 -3.17 -2.84 18.48
C GLN A 18 -3.70 -1.49 17.95
N PRO A 19 -2.88 -0.70 17.26
CA PRO A 19 -3.28 0.60 16.70
C PRO A 19 -4.17 0.45 15.45
N GLN A 20 -4.43 -0.78 15.01
CA GLN A 20 -5.16 -1.10 13.80
C GLN A 20 -6.59 -1.50 14.18
N PRO A 21 -7.63 -0.90 13.58
CA PRO A 21 -8.99 -1.36 13.76
C PRO A 21 -9.12 -2.83 13.40
N ALA A 22 -9.58 -3.65 14.34
CA ALA A 22 -9.70 -5.08 14.18
C ALA A 22 -11.05 -5.58 14.70
N PHE A 23 -11.63 -6.54 13.98
CA PHE A 23 -12.83 -7.24 14.41
C PHE A 23 -12.80 -8.69 13.95
N TRP A 24 -13.42 -9.57 14.72
CA TRP A 24 -13.55 -10.98 14.44
C TRP A 24 -15.01 -11.37 14.42
N MET A 25 -15.41 -12.06 13.35
CA MET A 25 -16.76 -12.58 13.20
C MET A 25 -16.77 -14.09 13.09
N ILE A 26 -17.83 -14.71 13.63
CA ILE A 26 -18.08 -16.14 13.48
C ILE A 26 -19.27 -16.38 12.54
N PRO A 27 -19.26 -17.48 11.78
CA PRO A 27 -20.41 -17.84 10.94
C PRO A 27 -21.64 -18.17 11.79
N VAL A 28 -22.80 -17.76 11.28
CA VAL A 28 -24.12 -18.16 11.79
C VAL A 28 -24.65 -19.27 10.88
N PHE A 29 -24.90 -20.44 11.46
CA PHE A 29 -25.37 -21.60 10.72
C PHE A 29 -26.89 -21.78 10.82
N THR A 30 -27.48 -22.35 9.76
CA THR A 30 -28.80 -22.97 9.82
C THR A 30 -28.73 -24.35 10.47
N GLU A 31 -29.89 -24.95 10.71
CA GLU A 31 -30.01 -26.36 11.12
C GLU A 31 -29.32 -27.33 10.15
N ASN A 32 -29.25 -26.97 8.86
CA ASN A 32 -28.60 -27.77 7.82
C ASN A 32 -27.09 -27.47 7.67
N LEU A 33 -26.46 -26.83 8.67
CA LEU A 33 -25.04 -26.46 8.68
C LEU A 33 -24.61 -25.53 7.53
N GLN A 34 -25.55 -24.77 6.96
CA GLN A 34 -25.25 -23.75 5.96
C GLN A 34 -25.02 -22.40 6.62
N ILE A 35 -23.99 -21.68 6.19
CA ILE A 35 -23.71 -20.32 6.66
C ILE A 35 -24.75 -19.38 6.07
N THR A 36 -25.43 -18.61 6.93
CA THR A 36 -26.42 -17.59 6.54
C THR A 36 -25.97 -16.18 6.83
N ASP A 37 -25.06 -16.01 7.79
CA ASP A 37 -24.61 -14.70 8.22
C ASP A 37 -23.28 -14.82 8.98
N PHE A 38 -22.76 -13.69 9.45
CA PHE A 38 -21.64 -13.60 10.36
C PHE A 38 -21.99 -12.69 11.53
N GLU A 39 -21.55 -13.04 12.73
CA GLU A 39 -21.82 -12.29 13.97
C GLU A 39 -20.51 -11.71 14.51
N TYR A 40 -20.53 -10.42 14.90
CA TYR A 40 -19.39 -9.80 15.59
C TYR A 40 -19.23 -10.40 16.99
N ARG A 41 -18.09 -11.04 17.24
CA ARG A 41 -17.76 -11.62 18.57
C ARG A 41 -16.62 -10.90 19.27
N TYR A 42 -15.82 -10.16 18.51
CA TYR A 42 -14.77 -9.32 19.06
C TYR A 42 -14.57 -8.12 18.15
N CYS A 43 -14.38 -6.95 18.76
CA CYS A 43 -13.85 -5.77 18.12
C CYS A 43 -12.89 -5.11 19.11
N ASN A 44 -11.75 -4.62 18.61
CA ASN A 44 -10.81 -3.91 19.47
C ASN A 44 -11.21 -2.44 19.66
N ARG A 45 -10.48 -1.75 20.54
CA ARG A 45 -10.70 -0.32 20.81
C ARG A 45 -10.66 0.54 19.54
N GLU A 46 -9.69 0.30 18.66
CA GLU A 46 -9.52 1.09 17.45
C GLU A 46 -10.66 0.91 16.44
N PHE A 47 -11.32 -0.25 16.41
CA PHE A 47 -12.53 -0.44 15.64
C PHE A 47 -13.67 0.50 16.09
N TYR A 48 -13.85 0.67 17.40
CA TYR A 48 -14.87 1.58 17.93
C TYR A 48 -14.53 3.04 17.64
N THR A 49 -13.26 3.42 17.74
CA THR A 49 -12.77 4.76 17.34
C THR A 49 -13.00 5.00 15.84
N TYR A 50 -12.68 4.02 15.00
CA TYR A 50 -12.84 4.08 13.55
C TYR A 50 -14.31 4.21 13.12
N THR A 51 -15.22 3.46 13.76
CA THR A 51 -16.65 3.45 13.41
C THR A 51 -17.47 4.51 14.14
N GLY A 52 -16.96 5.07 15.25
CA GLY A 52 -17.72 5.92 16.16
C GLY A 52 -18.83 5.18 16.93
N LEU A 53 -18.79 3.84 16.97
CA LEU A 53 -19.81 3.00 17.61
C LEU A 53 -19.34 2.47 18.96
N SER A 54 -20.28 2.22 19.87
CA SER A 54 -19.99 1.53 21.14
C SER A 54 -20.03 0.02 20.97
N ALA A 55 -19.40 -0.70 21.90
CA ALA A 55 -19.41 -2.15 21.94
C ALA A 55 -20.83 -2.73 21.98
N GLU A 56 -21.75 -2.15 22.76
CA GLU A 56 -23.13 -2.67 22.89
C GLU A 56 -23.91 -2.56 21.58
N LYS A 57 -23.55 -1.62 20.71
CA LYS A 57 -24.19 -1.46 19.40
C LYS A 57 -23.64 -2.42 18.35
N VAL A 58 -22.50 -3.06 18.56
CA VAL A 58 -21.84 -3.86 17.52
C VAL A 58 -21.75 -5.33 17.90
N LEU A 59 -21.31 -5.64 19.12
CA LEU A 59 -21.10 -7.02 19.53
C LEU A 59 -22.42 -7.78 19.55
N GLY A 60 -22.41 -9.00 19.03
CA GLY A 60 -23.60 -9.85 18.89
C GLY A 60 -24.50 -9.50 17.70
N ASN A 61 -24.30 -8.37 17.04
CA ASN A 61 -25.03 -8.07 15.81
C ASN A 61 -24.51 -8.90 14.64
N ARG A 62 -25.43 -9.20 13.73
CA ARG A 62 -25.11 -9.88 12.49
C ARG A 62 -24.64 -8.88 11.43
N LEU A 63 -23.86 -9.34 10.47
CA LEU A 63 -23.38 -8.52 9.37
C LEU A 63 -24.55 -7.96 8.55
N SER A 64 -25.62 -8.75 8.35
CA SER A 64 -26.84 -8.31 7.66
C SER A 64 -27.50 -7.07 8.28
N SER A 65 -27.42 -6.91 9.61
CA SER A 65 -27.99 -5.79 10.37
C SER A 65 -26.92 -4.87 11.00
N SER A 66 -25.67 -4.97 10.52
CA SER A 66 -24.53 -4.28 11.12
C SER A 66 -24.65 -2.76 11.02
N PRO A 67 -24.62 -2.02 12.16
CA PRO A 67 -24.59 -0.56 12.12
C PRO A 67 -23.26 0.00 11.63
N ALA A 68 -22.19 -0.80 11.66
CA ALA A 68 -20.86 -0.40 11.17
C ALA A 68 -20.76 -0.39 9.63
N VAL A 69 -21.74 -0.94 8.92
CA VAL A 69 -21.72 -1.03 7.45
C VAL A 69 -23.10 -0.68 6.94
N LEU A 70 -23.30 0.59 6.54
CA LEU A 70 -24.61 1.10 6.14
C LEU A 70 -24.95 0.77 4.69
N GLU A 71 -23.96 0.89 3.79
CA GLU A 71 -24.14 0.67 2.36
C GLU A 71 -24.31 -0.82 2.02
N GLN A 72 -25.35 -1.15 1.25
CA GLN A 72 -25.66 -2.52 0.87
C GLN A 72 -24.56 -3.17 0.01
N ALA A 73 -23.95 -2.42 -0.91
CA ALA A 73 -22.90 -2.95 -1.77
C ALA A 73 -21.66 -3.33 -0.95
N THR A 74 -21.22 -2.45 -0.04
CA THR A 74 -20.12 -2.71 0.88
C THR A 74 -20.43 -3.88 1.82
N ARG A 75 -21.66 -3.99 2.33
CA ARG A 75 -22.09 -5.13 3.16
C ARG A 75 -22.03 -6.46 2.41
N LYS A 76 -22.55 -6.49 1.18
CA LYS A 76 -22.52 -7.68 0.32
C LYS A 76 -21.08 -8.11 0.04
N LYS A 77 -20.23 -7.16 -0.35
CA LYS A 77 -18.80 -7.41 -0.59
C LYS A 77 -18.10 -7.97 0.66
N LEU A 78 -18.33 -7.36 1.83
CA LEU A 78 -17.76 -7.85 3.09
C LEU A 78 -18.20 -9.28 3.41
N TYR A 79 -19.48 -9.60 3.18
CA TYR A 79 -20.00 -10.95 3.39
C TYR A 79 -19.33 -11.96 2.45
N GLU A 80 -19.27 -11.67 1.15
CA GLU A 80 -18.66 -12.55 0.15
C GLU A 80 -17.17 -12.82 0.45
N GLU A 81 -16.44 -11.77 0.82
CA GLU A 81 -15.01 -11.87 1.14
C GLU A 81 -14.76 -12.67 2.44
N ILE A 82 -15.57 -12.45 3.48
CA ILE A 82 -15.49 -13.23 4.72
C ILE A 82 -15.86 -14.69 4.47
N LEU A 83 -16.91 -14.95 3.70
CA LEU A 83 -17.34 -16.30 3.34
C LEU A 83 -16.24 -17.04 2.57
N GLN A 84 -15.62 -16.37 1.59
CA GLN A 84 -14.51 -16.93 0.82
C GLN A 84 -13.36 -17.33 1.74
N VAL A 85 -12.88 -16.41 2.59
CA VAL A 85 -11.76 -16.68 3.53
C VAL A 85 -12.12 -17.78 4.52
N TYR A 86 -13.36 -17.81 5.01
CA TYR A 86 -13.81 -18.86 5.91
C TYR A 86 -13.79 -20.23 5.24
N GLN A 87 -14.27 -20.33 4.00
CA GLN A 87 -14.36 -21.60 3.26
C GLN A 87 -13.00 -22.08 2.75
N SER A 88 -12.20 -21.20 2.15
CA SER A 88 -10.90 -21.57 1.58
C SER A 88 -9.81 -21.72 2.65
N GLY A 89 -9.90 -20.95 3.75
CA GLY A 89 -8.82 -20.79 4.72
C GLY A 89 -7.66 -19.93 4.22
N GLU A 90 -7.72 -19.44 2.98
CA GLU A 90 -6.68 -18.60 2.39
C GLU A 90 -6.79 -17.15 2.89
N ARG A 91 -5.65 -16.56 3.22
CA ARG A 91 -5.58 -15.14 3.59
C ARG A 91 -5.97 -14.26 2.41
N MET A 92 -6.81 -13.27 2.68
CA MET A 92 -7.11 -12.19 1.74
C MET A 92 -6.46 -10.88 2.18
N GLN A 93 -6.04 -10.09 1.20
CA GLN A 93 -5.62 -8.70 1.39
C GLN A 93 -6.11 -7.85 0.22
N ALA A 94 -6.71 -6.70 0.53
CA ALA A 94 -7.16 -5.75 -0.47
C ALA A 94 -7.21 -4.33 0.12
N TRP A 95 -7.62 -3.38 -0.71
CA TRP A 95 -7.63 -1.96 -0.39
C TRP A 95 -9.04 -1.40 -0.55
N LEU A 96 -9.36 -0.38 0.23
CA LEU A 96 -10.58 0.41 0.11
C LEU A 96 -10.27 1.88 0.34
N TYR A 97 -11.08 2.74 -0.28
CA TYR A 97 -11.15 4.15 0.08
C TYR A 97 -12.41 4.34 0.92
N ASN A 98 -12.26 4.92 2.11
CA ASN A 98 -13.38 5.31 2.95
C ASN A 98 -13.68 6.80 2.69
N PRO A 99 -14.80 7.14 2.04
CA PRO A 99 -15.13 8.52 1.70
C PRO A 99 -15.48 9.36 2.93
N ASP A 100 -16.07 8.77 3.98
CA ASP A 100 -16.49 9.51 5.17
C ASP A 100 -15.31 9.99 6.01
N LEU A 101 -14.21 9.23 5.98
CA LEU A 101 -12.96 9.55 6.67
C LEU A 101 -11.91 10.16 5.75
N GLU A 102 -12.18 10.26 4.45
CA GLU A 102 -11.24 10.67 3.40
C GLU A 102 -9.89 9.93 3.46
N LYS A 103 -9.94 8.62 3.74
CA LYS A 103 -8.75 7.81 4.03
C LYS A 103 -8.68 6.56 3.17
N TYR A 104 -7.46 6.19 2.81
CA TYR A 104 -7.17 4.93 2.14
C TYR A 104 -6.82 3.89 3.18
N TYR A 105 -7.50 2.75 3.14
CA TYR A 105 -7.22 1.62 4.01
C TYR A 105 -6.81 0.41 3.20
N SER A 106 -5.82 -0.31 3.69
CA SER A 106 -5.67 -1.73 3.37
C SER A 106 -6.37 -2.55 4.44
N TYR A 107 -6.90 -3.72 4.09
CA TYR A 107 -7.38 -4.67 5.07
C TYR A 107 -6.85 -6.07 4.78
N THR A 108 -6.72 -6.85 5.84
CA THR A 108 -6.40 -8.27 5.77
C THR A 108 -7.50 -9.08 6.42
N ARG A 109 -7.75 -10.28 5.90
CA ARG A 109 -8.69 -11.24 6.49
C ARG A 109 -8.06 -12.61 6.59
N ASN A 110 -8.15 -13.19 7.78
CA ASN A 110 -7.57 -14.49 8.08
C ASN A 110 -8.58 -15.33 8.85
N ARG A 111 -8.66 -16.63 8.53
CA ARG A 111 -9.44 -17.58 9.33
C ARG A 111 -8.70 -17.84 10.64
N VAL A 112 -9.37 -17.60 11.78
CA VAL A 112 -8.81 -17.76 13.13
C VAL A 112 -9.89 -18.36 14.03
N GLU A 113 -9.59 -19.47 14.71
CA GLU A 113 -10.45 -20.10 15.72
C GLU A 113 -11.91 -20.30 15.29
N GLY A 114 -12.15 -20.72 14.04
CA GLY A 114 -13.51 -20.95 13.54
C GLY A 114 -14.29 -19.67 13.19
N GLY A 115 -13.61 -18.52 13.11
CA GLY A 115 -14.15 -17.28 12.56
C GLY A 115 -13.17 -16.62 11.59
N VAL A 116 -13.45 -15.37 11.23
CA VAL A 116 -12.59 -14.57 10.34
C VAL A 116 -12.22 -13.27 11.04
N LEU A 117 -10.92 -13.07 11.24
CA LEU A 117 -10.35 -11.85 11.78
C LEU A 117 -10.09 -10.89 10.62
N THR A 118 -10.67 -9.71 10.69
CA THR A 118 -10.39 -8.60 9.79
C THR A 118 -9.59 -7.53 10.52
N VAL A 119 -8.52 -7.07 9.89
CA VAL A 119 -7.69 -5.96 10.40
C VAL A 119 -7.58 -4.91 9.31
N LEU A 120 -7.91 -3.66 9.64
CA LEU A 120 -7.74 -2.50 8.76
C LEU A 120 -6.47 -1.76 9.15
N GLN A 121 -5.79 -1.22 8.15
CA GLN A 121 -4.62 -0.39 8.32
C GLN A 121 -4.78 0.85 7.46
N ASP A 122 -4.72 2.02 8.07
CA ASP A 122 -4.66 3.30 7.37
C ASP A 122 -3.37 3.32 6.54
N ARG A 123 -3.52 3.62 5.24
CA ARG A 123 -2.46 3.71 4.26
C ARG A 123 -2.46 5.05 3.52
N THR A 124 -3.10 6.05 4.12
CA THR A 124 -3.29 7.36 3.49
C THR A 124 -1.97 8.07 3.24
N GLU A 125 -1.04 8.03 4.19
CA GLU A 125 0.29 8.63 4.03
C GLU A 125 1.08 7.95 2.92
N GLU A 126 1.11 6.61 2.87
CA GLU A 126 1.83 5.89 1.82
C GLU A 126 1.22 6.15 0.44
N HIS A 127 -0.11 6.23 0.35
CA HIS A 127 -0.80 6.60 -0.88
C HIS A 127 -0.45 8.03 -1.32
N ALA A 128 -0.44 9.00 -0.39
CA ALA A 128 -0.07 10.38 -0.68
C ALA A 128 1.38 10.50 -1.16
N MET A 129 2.32 9.78 -0.51
CA MET A 129 3.72 9.73 -0.94
C MET A 129 3.86 9.12 -2.33
N MET A 130 3.12 8.04 -2.62
CA MET A 130 3.12 7.41 -3.94
C MET A 130 2.61 8.36 -5.03
N LEU A 131 1.52 9.08 -4.76
CA LEU A 131 0.96 10.06 -5.70
C LEU A 131 1.92 11.24 -5.94
N GLN A 132 2.61 11.70 -4.89
CA GLN A 132 3.63 12.75 -5.01
C GLN A 132 4.80 12.28 -5.87
N LEU A 133 5.30 11.06 -5.67
CA LEU A 133 6.37 10.47 -6.48
C LEU A 133 5.96 10.35 -7.94
N GLU A 134 4.74 9.89 -8.21
CA GLU A 134 4.22 9.78 -9.57
C GLU A 134 4.10 11.15 -10.25
N THR A 135 3.61 12.15 -9.51
CA THR A 135 3.52 13.53 -9.99
C THR A 135 4.91 14.09 -10.31
N GLN A 136 5.90 13.90 -9.43
CA GLN A 136 7.27 14.35 -9.66
C GLN A 136 7.91 13.66 -10.87
N LYS A 137 7.71 12.34 -11.02
CA LYS A 137 8.18 11.59 -12.19
C LYS A 137 7.57 12.11 -13.48
N ARG A 138 6.25 12.32 -13.49
CA ARG A 138 5.53 12.86 -14.66
C ARG A 138 6.01 14.27 -15.02
N LEU A 139 6.25 15.13 -14.03
CA LEU A 139 6.79 16.47 -14.26
C LEU A 139 8.21 16.40 -14.84
N MET A 140 9.08 15.56 -14.29
CA MET A 140 10.44 15.35 -14.82
C MET A 140 10.39 14.83 -16.26
N ASP A 141 9.58 13.84 -16.55
CA ASP A 141 9.41 13.27 -17.90
C ASP A 141 8.90 14.33 -18.88
N ASN A 142 7.95 15.17 -18.46
CA ASN A 142 7.45 16.27 -19.27
C ASN A 142 8.55 17.31 -19.55
N ILE A 143 9.34 17.71 -18.54
CA ILE A 143 10.47 18.62 -18.72
C ILE A 143 11.48 18.06 -19.73
N LEU A 144 11.86 16.78 -19.58
CA LEU A 144 12.84 16.15 -20.47
C LEU A 144 12.31 15.98 -21.91
N LYS A 145 11.01 15.80 -22.11
CA LYS A 145 10.42 15.67 -23.45
C LYS A 145 10.15 17.01 -24.12
N GLN A 146 9.62 17.98 -23.37
CA GLN A 146 9.08 19.22 -23.92
C GLN A 146 10.02 20.42 -23.83
N SER A 147 11.09 20.34 -23.04
CA SER A 147 12.05 21.44 -22.96
C SER A 147 12.71 21.72 -24.32
N SER A 148 12.81 23.00 -24.67
CA SER A 148 13.60 23.47 -25.81
C SER A 148 15.10 23.44 -25.52
N ASN A 149 15.50 23.33 -24.25
CA ASN A 149 16.90 23.29 -23.83
C ASN A 149 17.44 21.85 -23.83
N GLY A 150 18.69 21.70 -24.27
CA GLY A 150 19.42 20.44 -24.13
C GLY A 150 19.78 20.22 -22.66
N ILE A 151 19.16 19.24 -22.03
CA ILE A 151 19.42 18.86 -20.64
C ILE A 151 20.06 17.47 -20.66
N THR A 152 21.24 17.35 -20.06
CA THR A 152 21.94 16.07 -19.89
C THR A 152 22.40 15.98 -18.43
N VAL A 153 22.15 14.84 -17.78
CA VAL A 153 22.67 14.55 -16.45
C VAL A 153 23.70 13.44 -16.57
N GLY A 154 24.92 13.71 -16.11
CA GLY A 154 26.05 12.78 -16.13
C GLY A 154 26.41 12.28 -14.74
N LYS A 155 26.69 10.98 -14.63
CA LYS A 155 27.34 10.36 -13.47
C LYS A 155 28.85 10.31 -13.73
N MET A 156 29.62 10.98 -12.87
CA MET A 156 31.08 10.94 -12.92
C MET A 156 31.60 9.55 -12.59
N ILE A 157 32.55 9.06 -13.37
CA ILE A 157 33.31 7.83 -13.14
C ILE A 157 34.68 8.25 -12.61
N ARG A 158 35.07 7.69 -11.47
CA ARG A 158 36.32 8.03 -10.76
C ARG A 158 37.22 6.81 -10.65
N ASP A 159 38.53 7.02 -10.65
CA ASP A 159 39.50 5.98 -10.34
C ASP A 159 39.67 5.77 -8.82
N GLY A 160 40.53 4.82 -8.43
CA GLY A 160 40.81 4.50 -7.03
C GLY A 160 41.47 5.64 -6.22
N SER A 161 41.96 6.69 -6.88
CA SER A 161 42.47 7.91 -6.23
C SER A 161 41.41 9.01 -6.10
N GLY A 162 40.20 8.78 -6.60
CA GLY A 162 39.10 9.75 -6.60
C GLY A 162 39.10 10.73 -7.78
N LYS A 163 40.07 10.60 -8.70
CA LYS A 163 40.16 11.44 -9.91
C LYS A 163 39.07 11.04 -10.90
N ILE A 164 38.39 12.03 -11.49
CA ILE A 164 37.38 11.78 -12.55
C ILE A 164 38.13 11.33 -13.81
N ILE A 165 37.76 10.17 -14.33
CA ILE A 165 38.35 9.58 -15.53
C ILE A 165 37.37 9.53 -16.71
N ASP A 166 36.05 9.60 -16.46
CA ASP A 166 35.03 9.63 -17.49
C ASP A 166 33.67 10.10 -16.92
N ILE A 167 32.66 10.26 -17.77
CA ILE A 167 31.28 10.57 -17.39
C ILE A 167 30.34 9.64 -18.15
N ARG A 168 29.33 9.09 -17.48
CA ARG A 168 28.22 8.37 -18.11
C ARG A 168 26.95 9.19 -18.03
N THR A 169 26.33 9.46 -19.17
CA THR A 169 25.01 10.11 -19.18
C THR A 169 23.97 9.15 -18.62
N ILE A 170 23.16 9.63 -17.67
CA ILE A 170 22.08 8.87 -17.02
C ILE A 170 20.69 9.43 -17.35
N LEU A 171 20.61 10.69 -17.80
CA LEU A 171 19.39 11.31 -18.29
C LEU A 171 19.73 12.26 -19.44
N ALA A 172 18.87 12.30 -20.46
CA ALA A 172 18.98 13.26 -21.56
C ALA A 172 17.58 13.67 -22.06
N SER A 173 17.40 14.98 -22.28
CA SER A 173 16.19 15.53 -22.90
C SER A 173 16.16 15.24 -24.40
N ASP A 174 14.97 15.29 -25.00
CA ASP A 174 14.83 15.09 -26.44
C ASP A 174 15.48 16.24 -27.23
N ALA A 175 15.54 17.45 -26.66
CA ALA A 175 16.31 18.56 -27.22
C ALA A 175 17.82 18.28 -27.22
N ALA A 176 18.37 17.67 -26.16
CA ALA A 176 19.79 17.30 -26.12
C ALA A 176 20.13 16.29 -27.22
N VAL A 177 19.26 15.30 -27.42
CA VAL A 177 19.36 14.32 -28.52
C VAL A 177 19.32 15.02 -29.89
N ARG A 178 18.40 15.97 -30.09
CA ARG A 178 18.31 16.75 -31.34
C ARG A 178 19.55 17.62 -31.59
N PHE A 179 20.04 18.32 -30.57
CA PHE A 179 21.17 19.24 -30.71
C PHE A 179 22.49 18.50 -30.95
N THR A 180 22.68 17.37 -30.30
CA THR A 180 23.89 16.55 -30.46
C THR A 180 23.82 15.63 -31.67
N GLY A 181 22.62 15.29 -32.14
CA GLY A 181 22.40 14.29 -33.19
C GLY A 181 22.69 12.85 -32.74
N ILE A 182 23.02 12.63 -31.46
CA ILE A 182 23.36 11.30 -30.93
C ILE A 182 22.07 10.58 -30.54
N PRO A 183 21.80 9.37 -31.07
CA PRO A 183 20.64 8.58 -30.66
C PRO A 183 20.59 8.35 -29.15
N LYS A 184 19.40 8.48 -28.56
CA LYS A 184 19.19 8.47 -27.10
C LYS A 184 19.70 7.19 -26.43
N ASP A 185 19.56 6.04 -27.09
CA ASP A 185 20.05 4.75 -26.65
C ASP A 185 21.59 4.71 -26.57
N GLN A 186 22.29 5.29 -27.55
CA GLN A 186 23.75 5.42 -27.49
C GLN A 186 24.18 6.42 -26.42
N TYR A 187 23.44 7.52 -26.31
CA TYR A 187 23.73 8.57 -25.34
C TYR A 187 23.60 8.06 -23.89
N LEU A 188 22.66 7.16 -23.60
CA LEU A 188 22.44 6.58 -22.25
C LEU A 188 23.26 5.31 -21.96
N SER A 189 23.81 4.64 -22.98
CA SER A 189 24.54 3.37 -22.81
C SER A 189 26.07 3.52 -22.81
N LYS A 190 26.59 4.59 -23.41
CA LYS A 190 28.02 4.84 -23.57
C LYS A 190 28.52 5.89 -22.58
N THR A 191 29.82 5.87 -22.29
CA THR A 191 30.50 6.97 -21.59
C THR A 191 30.89 8.09 -22.56
N ALA A 192 31.19 9.27 -22.05
CA ALA A 192 31.51 10.43 -22.86
C ALA A 192 32.69 10.16 -23.81
N SER A 193 33.73 9.48 -23.33
CA SER A 193 34.88 9.04 -24.14
C SER A 193 34.55 8.03 -25.25
N GLN A 194 33.48 7.25 -25.08
CA GLN A 194 33.01 6.27 -26.08
C GLN A 194 32.08 6.91 -27.12
N VAL A 195 31.47 8.03 -26.77
CA VAL A 195 30.60 8.82 -27.64
C VAL A 195 31.44 9.79 -28.49
N ASP A 196 32.39 10.47 -27.86
CA ASP A 196 33.35 11.35 -28.49
C ASP A 196 34.76 11.00 -27.99
N LEU A 197 35.56 10.43 -28.88
CA LEU A 197 36.94 10.02 -28.61
C LEU A 197 37.87 11.21 -28.28
N HIS A 198 37.47 12.44 -28.64
CA HIS A 198 38.20 13.67 -28.32
C HIS A 198 37.78 14.30 -26.98
N PHE A 199 36.80 13.73 -26.28
CA PHE A 199 36.33 14.22 -24.98
C PHE A 199 37.42 14.17 -23.90
N VAL A 200 38.24 13.11 -23.89
CA VAL A 200 39.30 12.94 -22.88
C VAL A 200 40.48 13.86 -23.21
N GLY A 201 40.64 14.92 -22.42
CA GLY A 201 41.71 15.91 -22.59
C GLY A 201 41.28 17.20 -23.31
N SER A 202 40.00 17.34 -23.64
CA SER A 202 39.42 18.61 -24.10
C SER A 202 39.22 19.59 -22.93
N ALA A 203 39.33 20.89 -23.20
CA ALA A 203 39.29 21.96 -22.19
C ALA A 203 37.85 22.45 -21.84
N TYR A 204 36.82 21.66 -22.13
CA TYR A 204 35.43 21.98 -21.78
C TYR A 204 35.17 21.95 -20.27
#